data_AF-C5E0J9-F1
#
_entry.id   AF-C5E0J9-F1
#
_cell.length_a   1.000
_cell.length_b   1.000
_cell.length_c   1.000
_cell.angle_alpha   90.00
_cell.angle_beta   90.00
_cell.angle_gamma   90.00
#
_symmetry.space_group_name_H-M   'P 1'
#
loop_
_entity.id
_entity.type
_entity.pdbx_description
1 polymer ?
#
loop_
_entity_poly.entity_id
_entity_poly.type
_entity_poly.pdbx_seq_one_letter_code
_entity_poly.pdbx_strand_id
1 'polypeptide(L)' 'MANRVIELQKIFQGSGKPLWWRHPRSAFYLWPFYGIFTVALVAPFLYMPNAVRGIKAK' A
#
# COMPACT_ATOMS: atom_id res chain seq x y z
N MET A 1 -26.82 -3.17 9.37
CA MET A 1 -25.78 -2.37 8.66
C MET A 1 -26.52 -1.41 7.73
N ALA A 2 -26.33 -0.09 7.86
CA ALA A 2 -27.04 0.85 6.99
C ALA A 2 -26.49 0.79 5.56
N ASN A 3 -27.37 0.78 4.55
CA ASN A 3 -26.95 0.83 3.16
C ASN A 3 -26.44 2.25 2.83
N ARG A 4 -25.16 2.38 2.50
CA ARG A 4 -24.49 3.66 2.19
C ARG A 4 -24.10 3.79 0.71
N VAL A 5 -24.68 2.99 -0.18
CA VAL A 5 -24.21 2.88 -1.57
C VAL A 5 -24.32 4.21 -2.31
N ILE A 6 -25.40 4.98 -2.13
CA ILE A 6 -25.60 6.28 -2.79
C ILE A 6 -24.61 7.34 -2.27
N GLU A 7 -24.29 7.31 -0.96
CA GLU A 7 -23.28 8.21 -0.37
C GLU A 7 -21.90 7.94 -0.97
N LEU A 8 -21.53 6.66 -1.07
CA LEU A 8 -20.27 6.25 -1.67
C LEU A 8 -20.23 6.57 -3.16
N GLN A 9 -21.31 6.37 -3.91
CA GLN A 9 -21.37 6.75 -5.33
C GLN A 9 -21.07 8.24 -5.52
N LYS A 10 -21.67 9.12 -4.70
CA LYS A 10 -21.38 10.57 -4.75
C LYS A 10 -19.90 10.88 -4.49
N ILE A 11 -19.30 10.26 -3.47
CA ILE A 11 -17.87 10.44 -3.14
C ILE A 11 -16.97 9.96 -4.28
N PHE A 12 -17.27 8.78 -4.83
CA PHE A 12 -16.43 8.14 -5.84
C PHE A 12 -16.59 8.77 -7.23
N GLN A 13 -17.80 9.16 -7.62
CA GLN A 13 -18.07 9.77 -8.93
C GLN A 13 -17.76 11.28 -8.94
N GLY A 14 -17.88 11.96 -7.80
CA GLY A 14 -17.58 13.40 -7.69
C GLY A 14 -16.12 13.77 -7.49
N SER A 15 -15.20 12.79 -7.52
CA SER A 15 -13.77 13.00 -7.21
C SER A 15 -12.88 12.73 -8.41
N GLY A 16 -11.98 13.67 -8.72
CA GLY A 16 -10.91 13.51 -9.71
C GLY A 16 -9.68 12.74 -9.19
N LYS A 17 -9.67 12.35 -7.90
CA LYS A 17 -8.56 11.58 -7.31
C LYS A 17 -8.47 10.19 -7.96
N PRO A 18 -7.30 9.53 -7.92
CA PRO A 18 -7.21 8.11 -8.30
C PRO A 18 -8.10 7.26 -7.40
N LEU A 19 -8.64 6.16 -7.97
CA LEU A 19 -9.69 5.34 -7.35
C LEU A 19 -9.35 4.91 -5.91
N TRP A 20 -8.12 4.47 -5.68
CA TRP A 20 -7.66 3.97 -4.38
C TRP A 20 -7.60 5.05 -3.28
N TRP A 21 -7.58 6.33 -3.64
CA TRP A 21 -7.60 7.47 -2.71
C TRP A 21 -8.97 8.11 -2.49
N ARG A 22 -10.03 7.64 -3.19
CA ARG A 22 -11.33 8.31 -3.16
C ARG A 22 -12.09 8.14 -1.84
N HIS A 23 -11.86 7.03 -1.12
CA HIS A 23 -12.55 6.80 0.14
C HIS A 23 -11.92 7.64 1.27
N PRO A 24 -12.71 8.24 2.19
CA PRO A 24 -12.17 9.07 3.27
C PRO A 24 -11.17 8.34 4.17
N ARG A 25 -11.32 7.01 4.32
CA ARG A 25 -10.40 6.17 5.10
C ARG A 25 -9.23 5.61 4.32
N SER A 26 -9.11 5.88 3.01
CA SER A 26 -8.03 5.35 2.17
C SER A 26 -6.64 5.63 2.74
N ALA A 27 -6.44 6.80 3.37
CA ALA A 27 -5.19 7.19 4.02
C ALA A 27 -4.72 6.17 5.08
N PHE A 28 -5.64 5.67 5.91
CA PHE A 28 -5.32 4.70 6.98
C PHE A 28 -4.87 3.34 6.44
N TYR A 29 -5.20 3.01 5.19
CA TYR A 29 -4.74 1.78 4.55
C TYR A 29 -3.46 2.01 3.75
N LEU A 30 -3.42 3.06 2.93
CA LEU A 30 -2.33 3.29 1.99
C LEU A 30 -1.04 3.73 2.65
N TRP A 31 -1.09 4.59 3.69
CA TRP A 31 0.14 5.03 4.37
C TRP A 31 0.90 3.87 5.02
N PRO A 32 0.26 3.02 5.85
CA PRO A 32 0.93 1.83 6.38
C PRO A 32 1.35 0.85 5.27
N PHE A 33 0.51 0.66 4.24
CA PHE A 33 0.84 -0.21 3.11
C PHE A 33 2.13 0.21 2.41
N TYR A 34 2.29 1.50 2.08
CA TYR A 34 3.52 1.98 1.43
C TYR A 34 4.75 1.82 2.33
N GLY A 35 4.60 2.02 3.65
CA GLY A 35 5.68 1.76 4.60
C GLY A 35 6.12 0.29 4.59
N ILE A 36 5.19 -0.63 4.75
CA ILE A 36 5.47 -2.08 4.79
C ILE A 36 5.99 -2.57 3.44
N PHE A 37 5.38 -2.13 2.33
CA PHE A 37 5.79 -2.50 0.98
C PHE A 37 7.24 -2.09 0.70
N THR A 38 7.63 -0.88 1.12
CA THR A 38 9.01 -0.39 0.92
C THR A 38 10.02 -1.27 1.67
N VAL A 39 9.73 -1.62 2.93
CA VAL A 39 10.61 -2.50 3.72
C VAL A 39 10.68 -3.89 3.10
N ALA A 40 9.53 -4.46 2.72
CA ALA A 40 9.44 -5.78 2.11
C ALA A 40 10.19 -5.85 0.77
N LEU A 41 10.17 -4.78 -0.02
CA LEU A 41 10.88 -4.68 -1.29
C LEU A 41 12.40 -4.53 -1.09
N VAL A 42 12.84 -3.66 -0.17
CA VAL A 42 14.27 -3.31 0.00
C VAL A 42 15.04 -4.39 0.75
N ALA A 43 14.41 -5.10 1.70
CA ALA A 43 15.08 -6.12 2.52
C ALA A 43 15.78 -7.22 1.69
N PRO A 44 15.15 -7.82 0.65
CA PRO A 44 15.84 -8.76 -0.23
C PRO A 44 17.07 -8.17 -0.95
N PHE A 45 16.98 -6.92 -1.43
CA PHE A 45 18.10 -6.27 -2.12
C PHE A 45 19.29 -6.02 -1.20
N LEU A 46 19.05 -5.72 0.09
CA LEU A 46 20.12 -5.58 1.08
C LEU A 46 20.95 -6.87 1.24
N TYR A 47 20.34 -8.04 1.07
CA TYR A 47 21.03 -9.33 1.16
C TYR A 47 21.58 -9.85 -0.17
N MET A 48 21.31 -9.17 -1.29
CA MET A 48 21.78 -9.57 -2.61
C MET A 48 23.32 -9.66 -2.71
N PRO A 49 24.12 -8.71 -2.19
CA PRO A 49 25.59 -8.82 -2.24
C PRO A 49 26.11 -10.04 -1.46
N ASN A 50 25.46 -10.40 -0.35
CA ASN A 50 25.82 -11.60 0.42
C ASN A 50 25.55 -12.86 -0.40
N ALA A 51 24.40 -12.91 -1.09
CA ALA A 51 24.06 -14.01 -1.99
C ALA A 51 25.09 -14.16 -3.13
N VAL A 52 25.51 -13.04 -3.76
CA VAL A 52 26.54 -13.05 -4.82
C VAL A 52 27.89 -13.56 -4.30
N ARG A 53 28.26 -13.23 -3.07
CA ARG A 53 29.52 -13.68 -2.43
C ARG A 53 29.42 -15.08 -1.78
N GLY A 54 28.26 -15.73 -1.84
CA GLY A 54 28.04 -17.02 -1.19
C GLY A 54 27.97 -16.97 0.35
N ILE A 55 27.81 -15.78 0.94
CA ILE A 55 27.71 -15.58 2.39
C ILE A 55 26.28 -15.89 2.83
N LYS A 56 26.13 -16.91 3.68
CA LYS A 56 24.83 -17.32 4.24
C LYS A 56 24.52 -16.56 5.53
N ALA A 57 23.24 -16.48 5.87
CA ALA A 57 22.82 -16.15 7.23
C ALA A 57 23.43 -17.18 8.20
N LYS A 58 23.82 -16.71 9.39
CA LYS A 58 24.34 -17.58 10.45
C LYS A 58 23.26 -18.49 11.00
#